data_AF-A0A7V7E772-F1
#
_entry.id   AF-A0A7V7E772-F1
#
_cell.length_a   1.000
_cell.length_b   1.000
_cell.length_c   1.000
_cell.angle_alpha   90.00
_cell.angle_beta   90.00
_cell.angle_gamma   90.00
#
_symmetry.space_group_name_H-M   'P 1'
#
loop_
_entity.id
_entity.type
_entity.pdbx_description
1 polymer ?
#
loop_
_entity_poly.entity_id
_entity_poly.type
_entity_poly.pdbx_seq_one_letter_code
_entity_poly.pdbx_strand_id
1 'polypeptide(L)'
;MMAGSVNKVILIGNLGRDPEVRHSQDGGKIVTLNIATSENWKDKGSGERREKTEWHRVVLFNDRLGEVAERYLKKGSKVYIEGSLQTRKWTDQSGQERYTTEVVIGRFKGELTLLDGRGEGGGGGGYDAPPASENDYGGGRPAAKAPAGGGGGGGSGGWEPPADLDDDIPF
;
A
#
# COMPACT_ATOMS: atom_id res chain seq x y z
N MET A 1 -11.23 32.13 -24.48
CA MET A 1 -10.83 31.35 -23.29
C MET A 1 -11.84 30.22 -23.17
N MET A 2 -11.43 28.99 -23.44
CA MET A 2 -12.33 27.83 -23.52
C MET A 2 -12.52 27.23 -22.12
N ALA A 3 -13.72 26.71 -21.87
CA ALA A 3 -14.16 26.11 -20.61
C ALA A 3 -13.13 25.16 -19.98
N GLY A 4 -12.97 25.24 -18.66
CA GLY A 4 -12.03 24.40 -17.91
C GLY A 4 -12.45 22.94 -17.99
N SER A 5 -11.71 22.12 -18.73
CA SER A 5 -11.81 20.67 -18.63
C SER A 5 -10.98 20.17 -17.45
N VAL A 6 -11.37 19.02 -16.90
CA VAL A 6 -10.64 18.34 -15.82
C VAL A 6 -10.07 17.04 -16.37
N ASN A 7 -8.75 16.87 -16.24
CA ASN A 7 -8.06 15.62 -16.48
C ASN A 7 -7.23 15.32 -15.24
N LYS A 8 -7.70 14.36 -14.44
CA LYS A 8 -7.06 13.93 -13.19
C LYS A 8 -7.13 12.40 -13.13
N VAL A 9 -5.99 11.78 -12.83
CA VAL A 9 -5.87 10.36 -12.55
C VAL A 9 -5.34 10.21 -11.14
N ILE A 10 -6.01 9.39 -10.33
CA ILE A 10 -5.61 9.06 -8.96
C ILE A 10 -5.37 7.56 -8.91
N LEU A 11 -4.21 7.14 -8.42
CA LEU A 11 -3.88 5.73 -8.25
C LEU A 11 -3.31 5.50 -6.85
N ILE A 12 -3.72 4.39 -6.25
CA ILE A 12 -3.01 3.78 -5.12
C ILE A 12 -2.65 2.37 -5.55
N GLY A 13 -1.36 2.06 -5.54
CA GLY A 13 -0.87 0.78 -6.02
C GLY A 13 0.56 0.51 -5.62
N ASN A 14 1.10 -0.59 -6.12
CA ASN A 14 2.44 -1.04 -5.80
C ASN A 14 3.33 -1.03 -7.05
N LEU A 15 4.60 -0.66 -6.90
CA LEU A 15 5.57 -0.70 -7.99
C LEU A 15 5.84 -2.16 -8.41
N GLY A 16 5.69 -2.48 -9.69
CA GLY A 16 6.04 -3.81 -10.23
C GLY A 16 7.53 -4.04 -10.42
N ARG A 17 8.29 -2.96 -10.55
CA ARG A 17 9.74 -2.94 -10.72
C ARG A 17 10.31 -1.64 -10.16
N ASP A 18 11.64 -1.60 -10.01
CA ASP A 18 12.34 -0.40 -9.56
C ASP A 18 12.10 0.79 -10.52
N PRO A 19 12.14 2.04 -10.01
CA PRO A 19 12.00 3.23 -10.85
C PRO A 19 13.04 3.28 -11.99
N GLU A 20 12.60 3.60 -13.20
CA GLU A 20 13.48 3.82 -14.34
C GLU A 20 13.82 5.30 -14.47
N VAL A 21 15.10 5.65 -14.30
CA VAL A 21 15.58 7.04 -14.38
C VAL A 21 16.23 7.30 -15.74
N ARG A 22 15.83 8.40 -16.37
CA ARG A 22 16.44 8.92 -17.60
C ARG A 22 16.70 10.41 -17.45
N HIS A 23 17.68 10.92 -18.18
CA HIS A 23 17.95 12.35 -18.28
C HIS A 23 17.52 12.86 -19.65
N SER A 24 16.80 13.99 -19.66
CA SER A 24 16.47 14.73 -20.88
C SER A 24 17.72 15.40 -21.44
N GLN A 25 17.68 15.78 -22.72
CA GLN A 25 18.73 16.57 -23.37
C GLN A 25 18.96 17.93 -22.66
N ASP A 26 17.91 18.48 -22.07
CA ASP A 26 17.97 19.74 -21.29
C ASP A 26 18.45 19.53 -19.84
N GLY A 27 18.91 18.33 -19.48
CA GLY A 27 19.38 17.98 -18.13
C GLY A 27 18.29 17.62 -17.12
N GLY A 28 17.01 17.84 -17.44
CA GLY A 28 15.88 17.48 -16.57
C GLY A 28 15.77 15.97 -16.31
N LYS A 29 15.39 15.58 -15.10
CA LYS A 29 15.24 14.18 -14.71
C LYS A 29 13.85 13.67 -15.07
N ILE A 30 13.79 12.52 -15.73
CA ILE A 30 12.55 11.85 -16.11
C ILE A 30 12.54 10.49 -15.42
N VAL A 31 11.61 10.29 -14.50
CA VAL A 31 11.43 9.00 -13.80
C VAL A 31 10.18 8.32 -14.32
N THR A 32 10.29 7.04 -14.67
CA THR A 32 9.16 6.21 -15.07
C THR A 32 8.89 5.15 -14.02
N LEU A 33 7.65 5.09 -13.54
CA LEU A 33 7.16 4.07 -12.61
C LEU A 33 6.20 3.13 -13.34
N ASN A 34 6.17 1.87 -12.91
CA ASN A 34 5.17 0.90 -13.34
C ASN A 34 4.38 0.44 -12.11
N ILE A 35 3.10 0.80 -12.05
CA ILE A 35 2.25 0.61 -10.87
C ILE A 35 1.15 -0.40 -11.18
N ALA A 36 1.05 -1.42 -10.34
CA ALA A 36 -0.06 -2.38 -10.37
C ALA A 36 -1.22 -1.89 -9.49
N THR A 37 -2.44 -2.00 -10.00
CA THR A 37 -3.68 -1.93 -9.20
C THR A 37 -4.51 -3.17 -9.47
N SER A 38 -5.10 -3.76 -8.43
CA SER A 38 -5.85 -5.02 -8.56
C SER A 38 -7.28 -4.88 -8.06
N GLU A 39 -8.23 -5.40 -8.83
CA GLU A 39 -9.64 -5.50 -8.47
C GLU A 39 -10.03 -6.97 -8.26
N ASN A 40 -10.76 -7.25 -7.17
CA ASN A 40 -11.24 -8.58 -6.84
C ASN A 40 -12.77 -8.58 -6.82
N TRP A 41 -13.41 -9.47 -7.58
CA TRP A 41 -14.87 -9.59 -7.62
C TRP A 41 -15.31 -11.06 -7.71
N LYS A 42 -16.59 -11.30 -7.42
CA LYS A 42 -17.21 -12.62 -7.61
C LYS A 42 -17.92 -12.64 -8.96
N ASP A 43 -17.60 -13.59 -9.82
CA ASP A 43 -18.29 -13.77 -11.11
C ASP A 43 -19.74 -14.18 -10.87
N LYS A 44 -20.69 -13.48 -11.52
CA LYS A 44 -22.13 -13.71 -11.30
C LYS A 44 -22.63 -15.00 -11.95
N GLY A 45 -21.92 -15.53 -12.95
CA GLY A 45 -22.30 -16.76 -13.64
C GLY A 45 -21.72 -18.00 -12.96
N SER A 46 -20.41 -18.01 -12.68
CA SER A 46 -19.74 -19.16 -12.07
C SER A 46 -19.71 -19.14 -10.55
N GLY A 47 -19.90 -17.98 -9.92
CA GLY A 47 -19.76 -17.82 -8.47
C GLY A 47 -18.31 -17.84 -7.98
N GLU A 48 -17.33 -17.91 -8.88
CA GLU A 48 -15.91 -17.94 -8.54
C GLU A 48 -15.36 -16.54 -8.22
N ARG A 49 -14.34 -16.45 -7.37
CA ARG A 49 -13.58 -15.22 -7.17
C ARG A 49 -12.63 -15.00 -8.35
N ARG A 50 -12.68 -13.82 -8.95
CA ARG A 50 -11.78 -13.38 -10.01
C ARG A 50 -10.98 -12.17 -9.54
N GLU A 51 -9.75 -12.09 -10.05
CA GLU A 51 -8.84 -10.99 -9.84
C GLU A 51 -8.39 -10.43 -11.20
N LYS A 52 -8.32 -9.11 -11.32
CA LYS A 52 -7.76 -8.42 -12.48
C LYS A 52 -6.76 -7.40 -12.02
N THR A 53 -5.54 -7.50 -12.54
CA THR A 53 -4.47 -6.53 -12.28
C THR A 53 -4.26 -5.67 -13.51
N GLU A 54 -4.29 -4.35 -13.33
CA GLU A 54 -4.01 -3.35 -14.34
C GLU A 54 -2.65 -2.70 -14.08
N TRP A 55 -1.89 -2.47 -15.15
CA TRP A 55 -0.54 -1.92 -15.10
C TRP A 55 -0.52 -0.50 -15.65
N HIS A 56 -0.11 0.44 -14.80
CA HIS A 56 -0.12 1.87 -15.08
C HIS A 56 1.31 2.36 -15.25
N ARG A 57 1.61 2.88 -16.44
CA ARG A 57 2.87 3.58 -16.71
C ARG A 57 2.74 5.02 -16.26
N VAL A 58 3.49 5.40 -15.22
CA VAL A 58 3.52 6.77 -14.68
C VAL A 58 4.83 7.44 -15.03
N VAL A 59 4.78 8.63 -15.62
CA VAL A 59 5.96 9.40 -16.03
C VAL A 59 6.02 10.70 -15.23
N LEU A 60 7.12 10.88 -14.51
CA LEU A 60 7.40 12.05 -13.70
C LEU A 60 8.36 12.96 -14.46
N PHE A 61 7.89 14.15 -14.80
CA PHE A 61 8.72 15.26 -15.27
C PHE A 61 9.02 16.27 -14.15
N ASN A 62 8.45 16.09 -12.97
CA ASN A 62 8.75 16.90 -11.79
C ASN A 62 10.05 16.40 -11.16
N ASP A 63 11.12 17.18 -11.26
CA ASP A 63 12.45 16.79 -10.78
C ASP A 63 12.47 16.44 -9.29
N ARG A 64 11.72 17.16 -8.45
CA ARG A 64 11.66 16.91 -7.00
C ARG A 64 10.99 15.58 -6.69
N LEU A 65 9.85 15.31 -7.33
CA LEU A 65 9.16 14.03 -7.15
C LEU A 65 9.96 12.88 -7.79
N GLY A 66 10.67 13.14 -8.88
CA GLY A 66 11.61 12.20 -9.49
C GLY A 66 12.75 11.83 -8.55
N GLU A 67 13.37 12.80 -7.88
CA GLU A 67 14.39 12.54 -6.86
C GLU A 67 13.87 11.75 -5.66
N VAL A 68 12.65 12.05 -5.20
CA VAL A 68 12.00 11.29 -4.14
C VAL A 68 11.76 9.84 -4.60
N ALA A 69 11.23 9.66 -5.81
CA ALA A 69 10.97 8.36 -6.37
C ALA A 69 12.25 7.53 -6.49
N GLU A 70 13.32 8.09 -7.06
CA GLU A 70 14.61 7.42 -7.22
C GLU A 70 15.26 7.03 -5.89
N ARG A 71 15.21 7.92 -4.88
CA ARG A 71 15.88 7.67 -3.60
C ARG A 71 15.15 6.68 -2.70
N TYR A 72 13.83 6.65 -2.75
CA TYR A 72 13.02 5.97 -1.73
C TYR A 72 12.12 4.86 -2.26
N LEU A 73 11.80 4.84 -3.56
CA LEU A 73 10.95 3.79 -4.13
C LEU A 73 11.80 2.65 -4.70
N LYS A 74 11.29 1.44 -4.49
CA LYS A 74 11.80 0.20 -5.06
C LYS A 74 10.63 -0.67 -5.50
N LYS A 75 10.92 -1.77 -6.18
CA LYS A 75 9.94 -2.81 -6.48
C LYS A 75 9.17 -3.18 -5.20
N GLY A 76 7.85 -3.23 -5.31
CA GLY A 76 6.93 -3.52 -4.22
C GLY A 76 6.47 -2.30 -3.44
N SER A 77 7.12 -1.13 -3.59
CA SER A 77 6.72 0.06 -2.83
C SER A 77 5.30 0.50 -3.12
N LYS A 78 4.54 0.81 -2.07
CA LYS A 78 3.17 1.32 -2.15
C LYS A 78 3.18 2.84 -2.25
N VAL A 79 2.43 3.36 -3.22
CA VAL A 79 2.39 4.80 -3.51
C VAL A 79 0.98 5.28 -3.81
N TYR A 80 0.71 6.52 -3.43
CA TYR A 80 -0.36 7.34 -3.98
C TYR A 80 0.21 8.22 -5.09
N ILE A 81 -0.52 8.31 -6.21
CA ILE A 81 -0.17 9.10 -7.38
C ILE A 81 -1.37 9.95 -7.79
N GLU A 82 -1.13 11.24 -8.02
CA GLU A 82 -2.03 12.11 -8.74
C GLU A 82 -1.35 12.66 -10.00
N GLY A 83 -1.96 12.46 -11.16
CA GLY A 83 -1.45 12.97 -12.43
C GLY A 83 -2.56 13.26 -13.44
N SER A 84 -2.19 13.28 -14.72
CA SER A 84 -3.10 13.47 -15.84
C SER A 84 -2.88 12.39 -16.89
N LEU A 85 -3.94 11.93 -17.55
CA LEU A 85 -3.82 10.94 -18.63
C LEU A 85 -3.32 11.62 -19.90
N GLN A 86 -2.27 11.09 -20.53
CA GLN A 86 -1.78 11.56 -21.82
C GLN A 86 -1.52 10.38 -22.75
N THR A 87 -1.99 10.48 -24.00
CA THR A 87 -1.71 9.51 -25.04
C THR A 87 -0.82 10.16 -26.09
N ARG A 88 0.35 9.58 -26.32
CA ARG A 88 1.26 10.02 -27.38
C ARG A 88 1.30 9.01 -28.52
N LYS A 89 1.45 9.54 -29.73
CA LYS A 89 1.69 8.77 -30.96
C LYS A 89 3.19 8.73 -31.24
N TRP A 90 3.71 7.58 -31.61
CA TRP A 90 5.11 7.41 -32.02
C TRP A 90 5.21 6.33 -33.09
N THR A 91 6.23 6.41 -33.93
CA THR A 91 6.49 5.43 -34.98
C THR A 91 7.56 4.45 -34.50
N ASP A 92 7.30 3.16 -34.64
CA ASP A 92 8.29 2.14 -34.29
C ASP A 92 9.34 1.93 -35.39
N GLN A 93 10.32 1.06 -35.13
CA GLN A 93 11.41 0.78 -36.07
C GLN A 93 10.94 0.15 -37.39
N SER A 94 9.73 -0.41 -37.42
CA SER A 94 9.11 -0.98 -38.63
C SER A 94 8.29 0.03 -39.44
N GLY A 95 8.26 1.29 -38.99
CA GLY A 95 7.47 2.35 -39.62
C GLY A 95 5.99 2.34 -39.22
N GLN A 96 5.58 1.50 -38.28
CA GLN A 96 4.18 1.42 -37.84
C GLN A 96 3.86 2.46 -36.77
N GLU A 97 2.68 3.06 -36.87
CA GLU A 97 2.18 4.02 -35.89
C GLU A 97 1.69 3.31 -34.63
N ARG A 98 2.20 3.72 -33.47
CA ARG A 98 1.87 3.19 -32.15
C ARG A 98 1.37 4.30 -31.25
N TYR A 99 0.45 3.92 -30.35
CA TYR A 99 -0.07 4.81 -29.31
C TYR A 99 0.38 4.30 -27.95
N THR A 100 0.70 5.21 -27.05
CA THR A 100 1.03 4.87 -25.66
C THR A 100 0.32 5.86 -24.76
N THR A 101 -0.50 5.33 -23.86
CA THR A 101 -1.19 6.08 -22.83
C THR A 101 -0.40 5.98 -21.53
N GLU A 102 -0.11 7.13 -20.93
CA GLU A 102 0.71 7.28 -19.73
C GLU A 102 0.00 8.20 -18.75
N VAL A 103 0.20 7.96 -17.45
CA VAL A 103 -0.17 8.93 -16.41
C VAL A 103 1.01 9.86 -16.22
N VAL A 104 0.82 11.15 -16.44
CA VAL A 104 1.88 12.15 -16.44
C VAL A 104 1.75 13.07 -15.23
N ILE A 105 2.83 13.13 -14.46
CA ILE A 105 3.08 14.14 -13.43
C ILE A 105 3.97 15.22 -14.07
N GLY A 106 3.36 16.36 -14.41
CA GLY A 106 4.05 17.49 -15.03
C GLY A 106 4.99 18.23 -14.07
N ARG A 107 5.89 19.06 -14.60
CA ARG A 107 6.94 19.77 -13.83
C ARG A 107 6.44 20.50 -12.57
N PHE A 108 5.25 21.07 -12.61
CA PHE A 108 4.67 21.87 -11.53
C PHE A 108 3.26 21.39 -11.11
N LYS A 109 2.91 20.13 -11.40
CA LYS A 109 1.59 19.55 -11.14
C LYS A 109 1.71 18.14 -10.59
N GLY A 110 0.59 17.62 -10.05
CA GLY A 110 0.47 16.25 -9.58
C GLY A 110 1.08 16.05 -8.19
N GLU A 111 0.97 14.81 -7.72
CA GLU A 111 1.39 14.41 -6.37
C GLU A 111 1.97 12.99 -6.41
N LEU A 112 2.97 12.76 -5.58
CA LEU A 112 3.46 11.43 -5.24
C LEU A 112 3.62 11.36 -3.73
N THR A 113 2.95 10.40 -3.11
CA THR A 113 3.00 10.18 -1.66
C THR A 113 3.39 8.72 -1.41
N LEU A 114 4.43 8.53 -0.59
CA LEU A 114 4.89 7.22 -0.19
C LEU A 114 3.95 6.69 0.89
N LEU A 115 3.44 5.48 0.69
CA LEU A 115 2.52 4.83 1.63
C LEU A 115 3.17 3.67 2.36
N ASP A 116 4.41 3.33 2.02
CA ASP A 116 5.22 2.40 2.81
C ASP A 116 5.52 3.06 4.16
N GLY A 117 5.13 2.38 5.25
CA GLY A 117 5.43 2.83 6.60
C GLY A 117 6.94 3.00 6.80
N ARG A 118 7.32 4.04 7.55
CA ARG A 118 8.70 4.26 8.00
C ARG A 118 9.08 3.17 9.01
N GLY A 119 9.42 1.95 8.58
CA GLY A 119 9.92 0.95 9.54
C GLY A 119 9.88 -0.54 9.20
N GLU A 120 9.98 -0.99 7.94
CA GLU A 120 10.26 -2.41 7.64
C GLU A 120 11.64 -2.57 6.98
N GLY A 121 12.66 -2.12 7.72
CA GLY A 121 14.05 -2.21 7.34
C GLY A 121 14.94 -2.10 8.57
N GLY A 122 14.95 -3.14 9.40
CA GLY A 122 15.89 -3.23 10.53
C GLY A 122 15.68 -4.45 11.41
N GLY A 123 16.59 -5.43 11.29
CA GLY A 123 16.97 -6.30 12.42
C GLY A 123 16.46 -7.73 12.37
N GLY A 124 17.28 -8.63 11.84
CA GLY A 124 17.24 -10.02 12.25
C GLY A 124 17.54 -10.16 13.75
N GLY A 125 16.84 -11.10 14.39
CA GLY A 125 17.08 -11.50 15.77
C GLY A 125 16.40 -12.83 15.98
N GLY A 126 17.15 -13.92 15.72
CA GLY A 126 16.70 -15.27 16.02
C GLY A 126 16.41 -15.39 17.51
N TYR A 127 15.19 -15.79 17.84
CA TYR A 127 14.80 -16.18 19.19
C TYR A 127 15.27 -17.62 19.42
N ASP A 128 16.58 -17.76 19.63
CA ASP A 128 17.16 -18.92 20.31
C ASP A 128 17.01 -18.66 21.81
N ALA A 129 15.93 -19.19 22.38
CA ALA A 129 15.74 -19.22 23.83
C ALA A 129 16.62 -20.34 24.42
N PRO A 130 17.58 -20.05 25.32
CA PRO A 130 18.31 -21.11 25.98
C PRO A 130 17.39 -21.84 26.98
N PRO A 131 17.43 -23.19 27.07
CA PRO A 131 16.71 -23.91 28.11
C PRO A 131 17.41 -23.68 29.46
N ALA A 132 16.68 -23.08 30.40
CA ALA A 132 17.12 -23.01 31.79
C ALA A 132 16.85 -24.36 32.47
N SER A 133 17.89 -25.18 32.59
CA SER A 133 18.02 -26.20 33.63
C SER A 133 18.86 -25.63 34.77
N GLU A 134 18.39 -25.72 36.01
CA GLU A 134 19.06 -26.45 37.10
C GLU A 134 18.29 -26.28 38.43
N ASN A 135 18.17 -27.42 39.12
CA ASN A 135 17.66 -27.58 40.47
C ASN A 135 18.57 -26.87 41.48
N ASP A 136 18.04 -26.33 42.58
CA ASP A 136 18.55 -26.62 43.93
C ASP A 136 17.66 -26.01 45.05
N TYR A 137 17.78 -26.58 46.24
CA TYR A 137 17.22 -26.21 47.55
C TYR A 137 15.92 -26.88 48.00
N GLY A 138 16.14 -28.00 48.70
CA GLY A 138 15.14 -28.68 49.51
C GLY A 138 14.84 -28.00 50.86
N GLY A 139 13.93 -28.66 51.61
CA GLY A 139 13.78 -28.46 53.05
C GLY A 139 12.34 -28.20 53.52
N GLY A 140 11.71 -29.24 54.09
CA GLY A 140 10.91 -29.14 55.33
C GLY A 140 9.53 -28.45 55.30
N ARG A 141 8.48 -29.27 55.36
CA ARG A 141 7.12 -28.94 55.89
C ARG A 141 7.15 -29.01 57.44
N PRO A 142 6.24 -28.35 58.22
CA PRO A 142 4.79 -28.48 58.02
C PRO A 142 3.85 -27.29 58.37
N ALA A 143 2.65 -27.40 57.79
CA ALA A 143 1.29 -26.96 58.20
C ALA A 143 1.05 -25.79 59.18
N ALA A 144 0.25 -24.81 58.74
CA ALA A 144 -0.83 -24.23 59.55
C ALA A 144 -1.89 -23.47 58.70
N LYS A 145 -3.14 -23.95 58.83
CA LYS A 145 -4.45 -23.24 58.91
C LYS A 145 -4.91 -22.23 57.83
N ALA A 146 -6.03 -22.55 57.21
CA ALA A 146 -6.94 -21.66 56.48
C ALA A 146 -7.63 -20.63 57.41
N PRO A 147 -8.27 -19.59 56.84
CA PRO A 147 -9.73 -19.70 56.71
C PRO A 147 -10.29 -19.25 55.34
N ALA A 148 -11.54 -19.67 55.14
CA ALA A 148 -12.40 -19.47 53.99
C ALA A 148 -13.13 -18.12 53.99
N GLY A 149 -13.55 -17.71 52.79
CA GLY A 149 -14.54 -16.66 52.50
C GLY A 149 -14.45 -16.35 51.01
N GLY A 150 -15.31 -16.93 50.15
CA GLY A 150 -16.61 -16.37 49.76
C GLY A 150 -16.38 -15.22 48.75
N GLY A 151 -16.83 -15.19 47.51
CA GLY A 151 -17.83 -15.92 46.74
C GLY A 151 -18.30 -14.98 45.61
N GLY A 152 -18.77 -15.52 44.48
CA GLY A 152 -19.76 -14.85 43.63
C GLY A 152 -19.31 -14.18 42.32
N GLY A 153 -19.87 -14.71 41.22
CA GLY A 153 -20.31 -13.97 40.03
C GLY A 153 -19.20 -13.61 39.02
N GLY A 154 -19.19 -14.07 37.76
CA GLY A 154 -20.31 -14.24 36.84
C GLY A 154 -20.52 -12.93 36.07
N GLY A 155 -20.16 -12.89 34.78
CA GLY A 155 -20.42 -11.72 33.95
C GLY A 155 -19.62 -11.64 32.65
N SER A 156 -19.92 -12.52 31.70
CA SER A 156 -19.60 -12.31 30.28
C SER A 156 -20.51 -11.21 29.72
N GLY A 157 -19.98 -10.00 29.53
CA GLY A 157 -20.70 -8.89 28.89
C GLY A 157 -20.32 -8.78 27.42
N GLY A 158 -21.19 -9.33 26.55
CA GLY A 158 -21.14 -9.09 25.12
C GLY A 158 -21.57 -7.66 24.77
N TRP A 159 -20.95 -7.08 23.76
CA TRP A 159 -21.33 -5.81 23.18
C TRP A 159 -22.42 -6.05 22.14
N GLU A 160 -23.63 -5.52 22.35
CA GLU A 160 -24.68 -5.37 21.33
C GLU A 160 -24.70 -3.91 20.83
N PRO A 161 -24.65 -3.65 19.51
CA PRO A 161 -24.87 -2.31 18.98
C PRO A 161 -26.38 -1.95 18.97
N PRO A 162 -26.73 -0.66 19.16
CA PRO A 162 -28.12 -0.20 19.17
C PRO A 162 -28.81 -0.30 17.81
N ALA A 163 -30.13 -0.50 17.82
CA ALA A 163 -30.99 -0.91 16.71
C ALA A 163 -31.45 0.24 15.79
N ASP A 164 -30.70 1.34 15.73
CA ASP A 164 -31.26 2.63 15.30
C ASP A 164 -30.53 3.24 14.07
N LEU A 165 -29.84 2.43 13.26
CA LEU A 165 -29.08 2.89 12.09
C LEU A 165 -29.58 2.38 10.74
N ASP A 166 -30.80 1.82 10.68
CA ASP A 166 -31.32 1.18 9.46
C ASP A 166 -32.25 2.04 8.59
N ASP A 167 -32.64 3.25 9.00
CA ASP A 167 -33.57 4.09 8.21
C ASP A 167 -33.15 5.57 8.22
N ASP A 168 -32.39 5.99 7.19
CA ASP A 168 -32.35 7.34 6.58
C ASP A 168 -30.97 7.69 5.99
N ILE A 169 -30.55 6.97 4.93
CA ILE A 169 -29.54 7.48 3.99
C ILE A 169 -30.28 7.95 2.73
N PRO A 170 -30.58 9.24 2.57
CA PRO A 170 -31.18 9.74 1.33
C PRO A 170 -30.14 9.77 0.20
N PHE A 171 -30.52 9.19 -0.95
CA PHE A 171 -29.81 9.29 -2.23
C PHE A 171 -30.01 10.67 -2.89
#